data_AF-A0A3C0IMH1-F1
#
_entry.id   AF-A0A3C0IMH1-F1
#
_cell.length_a   1.000
_cell.length_b   1.000
_cell.length_c   1.000
_cell.angle_alpha   90.00
_cell.angle_beta   90.00
_cell.angle_gamma   90.00
#
_symmetry.space_group_name_H-M   'P 1'
#
loop_
_entity.id
_entity.type
_entity.pdbx_description
1 polymer ?
#
loop_
_entity_poly.entity_id
_entity_poly.type
_entity_poly.pdbx_seq_one_letter_code
_entity_poly.pdbx_strand_id
1 'polypeptide(L)' 'YGAFLEIQPGVEGLVHVSEITWANTPINAKEFFKLNDEYEAKVVTLDKDSRKMSLSIKQLTEDPWN' A
#
# COMPACT_ATOMS: atom_id res chain seq x y z
N TYR A 1 -7.65 -2.76 8.84
CA TYR A 1 -8.28 -2.63 7.51
C TYR A 1 -7.19 -2.24 6.53
N GLY A 2 -7.08 -2.85 5.36
CA GLY A 2 -5.98 -2.60 4.42
C GLY A 2 -6.43 -2.87 3.00
N ALA A 3 -5.52 -2.69 2.04
CA ALA A 3 -5.70 -3.07 0.65
C ALA A 3 -4.75 -4.22 0.29
N PHE A 4 -5.26 -5.18 -0.48
CA PHE A 4 -4.45 -6.21 -1.10
C PHE A 4 -4.28 -5.83 -2.58
N LEU A 5 -3.04 -5.81 -3.04
CA LEU A 5 -2.67 -5.51 -4.42
C LEU A 5 -1.92 -6.72 -4.98
N GLU A 6 -2.29 -7.17 -6.16
CA GLU A 6 -1.49 -8.15 -6.89
C GLU A 6 -0.47 -7.39 -7.74
N ILE A 7 0.82 -7.53 -7.40
CA ILE A 7 1.90 -6.82 -8.10
C ILE A 7 2.39 -7.65 -9.29
N GLN A 8 2.42 -8.97 -9.11
CA GLN A 8 2.80 -9.95 -10.13
C GLN A 8 1.98 -11.22 -9.92
N PRO A 9 1.78 -12.05 -10.95
CA PRO A 9 1.04 -13.31 -10.82
C PRO A 9 1.64 -14.20 -9.72
N GLY A 10 0.87 -14.39 -8.64
CA GLY A 10 1.28 -15.17 -7.48
C GLY A 10 2.15 -14.42 -6.46
N VAL A 11 2.18 -13.08 -6.54
CA VAL A 11 2.80 -12.20 -5.55
C VAL A 11 1.76 -11.23 -5.01
N GLU A 12 1.49 -11.34 -3.72
CA GLU A 12 0.50 -10.51 -3.03
C GLU A 12 1.19 -9.39 -2.24
N GLY A 13 0.82 -8.16 -2.54
CA GLY A 13 1.17 -6.96 -1.79
C GLY A 13 0.06 -6.60 -0.80
N LEU A 14 0.43 -6.31 0.45
CA LEU A 14 -0.48 -5.84 1.49
C LEU A 14 -0.09 -4.42 1.88
N VAL A 15 -1.05 -3.51 1.78
CA VAL A 15 -0.98 -2.15 2.32
C VAL A 15 -1.91 -2.05 3.51
N HIS A 16 -1.40 -1.65 4.67
CA HIS A 16 -2.26 -1.36 5.81
C HIS A 16 -2.90 0.02 5.66
N VAL A 17 -4.14 0.24 6.13
CA VAL A 17 -4.80 1.58 6.04
C VAL A 17 -3.97 2.69 6.66
N SER A 18 -3.27 2.39 7.75
CA SER A 18 -2.33 3.29 8.44
C SER A 18 -1.08 3.63 7.61
N GLU A 19 -0.91 2.99 6.46
CA GLU A 19 0.20 3.20 5.52
C GLU A 19 -0.27 3.79 4.18
N ILE A 20 -1.57 4.03 3.99
CA ILE A 20 -2.12 4.66 2.80
C ILE A 20 -2.00 6.18 2.89
N THR A 21 -2.38 6.76 4.04
CA THR A 21 -2.42 8.20 4.24
C THR A 21 -2.17 8.55 5.71
N TRP A 22 -1.63 9.74 5.94
CA TRP A 22 -1.46 10.33 7.27
C TRP A 22 -2.79 10.85 7.87
N ALA A 23 -3.89 10.80 7.11
CA ALA A 23 -5.17 11.29 7.56
C ALA A 23 -5.78 10.39 8.67
N ASN A 24 -6.11 10.99 9.81
CA ASN A 24 -6.79 10.35 10.95
C ASN A 24 -8.24 9.92 10.68
N THR A 25 -8.75 10.15 9.47
CA THR A 25 -10.12 9.81 9.07
C THR A 25 -10.20 8.32 8.73
N PRO A 26 -11.26 7.59 9.09
CA PRO A 26 -11.46 6.21 8.65
C PRO A 26 -11.70 6.18 7.14
N ILE A 27 -10.61 6.16 6.36
CA ILE A 27 -10.68 6.08 4.90
C ILE A 27 -10.82 4.61 4.53
N ASN A 28 -11.85 4.31 3.76
CA ASN A 28 -11.98 2.99 3.17
C ASN A 28 -10.94 2.88 2.06
N ALA A 29 -9.94 2.02 2.23
CA ALA A 29 -8.89 1.82 1.23
C ALA A 29 -9.46 1.57 -0.17
N LYS A 30 -10.61 0.89 -0.25
CA LYS A 30 -11.33 0.61 -1.49
C LYS A 30 -11.84 1.84 -2.25
N GLU A 31 -12.07 2.97 -1.56
CA GLU A 31 -12.46 4.24 -2.21
C GLU A 31 -11.24 5.06 -2.65
N PHE A 32 -10.11 4.87 -1.98
CA PHE A 32 -8.87 5.58 -2.28
C PHE A 32 -8.09 4.92 -3.41
N PHE A 33 -8.03 3.58 -3.41
CA PHE A 33 -7.48 2.77 -4.49
C PHE A 33 -8.55 2.54 -5.54
N LYS A 34 -8.43 3.19 -6.69
CA LYS A 34 -9.25 2.85 -7.84
C LYS A 34 -8.76 1.54 -8.46
N LEU A 35 -9.71 0.66 -8.77
CA LEU A 35 -9.42 -0.54 -9.55
C LEU A 35 -8.96 -0.10 -10.94
N ASN A 36 -7.80 -0.59 -11.41
CA ASN A 36 -7.09 -0.19 -12.64
C ASN A 36 -6.25 1.09 -12.57
N ASP A 37 -6.02 1.63 -11.38
CA ASP A 37 -5.09 2.76 -11.20
C ASP A 37 -3.73 2.22 -10.69
N GLU A 38 -2.65 2.73 -11.26
CA GLU A 38 -1.29 2.35 -10.87
C GLU A 38 -0.82 3.29 -9.75
N TYR A 39 -0.51 2.72 -8.58
CA TYR A 39 0.03 3.47 -7.45
C TYR A 39 1.46 3.04 -7.17
N GLU A 40 2.30 4.02 -6.89
CA GLU A 40 3.62 3.76 -6.36
C GLU A 40 3.53 3.50 -4.85
N ALA A 41 4.07 2.38 -4.40
CA ALA A 41 4.21 2.06 -2.98
C ALA A 41 5.63 1.58 -2.67
N LYS A 42 6.11 1.88 -1.47
CA LYS A 42 7.43 1.47 -1.00
C LYS A 42 7.34 0.10 -0.35
N VAL A 43 8.24 -0.81 -0.73
CA VAL A 43 8.35 -2.12 -0.07
C VAL A 43 8.98 -1.93 1.30
N VAL A 44 8.23 -2.23 2.36
CA VAL A 44 8.73 -2.24 3.74
C VAL A 44 9.31 -3.59 4.09
N THR A 45 8.62 -4.65 3.69
CA THR A 45 9.03 -6.02 4.00
C THR A 45 8.73 -6.92 2.83
N LEU A 46 9.72 -7.71 2.45
CA LEU A 46 9.62 -8.70 1.38
C LEU A 46 9.81 -10.08 2.00
N ASP A 47 8.77 -10.90 1.95
CA ASP A 47 8.83 -12.30 2.33
C ASP A 47 8.90 -13.17 1.06
N LYS A 48 10.09 -13.68 0.77
CA LYS A 48 10.34 -14.49 -0.43
C LYS A 48 9.74 -15.90 -0.32
N ASP A 49 9.60 -16.41 0.90
CA ASP A 49 9.07 -17.74 1.18
C ASP A 49 7.57 -17.78 0.90
N SER A 50 6.85 -16.79 1.43
CA SER A 50 5.40 -16.68 1.26
C SER A 50 4.98 -15.91 0.01
N ARG A 51 5.93 -15.36 -0.77
CA ARG A 51 5.70 -14.42 -1.89
C ARG A 51 4.80 -13.23 -1.50
N LYS A 52 4.96 -12.76 -0.27
CA LYS A 52 4.17 -11.67 0.29
C LYS A 52 5.04 -10.44 0.44
N MET A 53 4.47 -9.29 0.12
CA MET A 53 5.14 -8.01 0.26
C MET A 53 4.28 -7.08 1.11
N SER A 54 4.88 -6.41 2.08
CA SER A 54 4.25 -5.31 2.81
C SER A 54 4.66 -4.00 2.16
N LEU A 55 3.66 -3.20 1.81
CA LEU A 55 3.80 -2.00 1.01
C LEU A 55 3.27 -0.80 1.82
N SER A 56 3.93 0.35 1.67
CA SER A 56 3.48 1.62 2.24
C SER A 56 3.44 2.72 1.20
N ILE A 57 2.32 3.43 1.14
CA ILE A 57 2.18 4.61 0.28
C ILE A 57 2.67 5.87 1.01
N LYS A 58 2.44 5.96 2.32
CA LYS A 58 2.90 7.10 3.15
C LYS A 58 4.41 7.34 3.10
N GLN A 59 5.21 6.30 2.83
CA GLN A 59 6.66 6.39 2.75
C GLN A 59 7.16 6.85 1.38
N LEU A 60 6.25 6.91 0.41
CA LEU A 60 6.51 7.30 -0.98
C LEU A 60 5.95 8.70 -1.26
N THR A 61 4.86 9.08 -0.59
CA THR A 61 4.46 10.49 -0.47
C THR A 61 5.49 11.19 0.43
N GLU A 62 6.44 11.88 -0.19
CA GLU A 62 7.41 12.73 0.49
C GLU A 62 6.68 13.75 1.38
N ASP A 63 7.23 13.95 2.57
CA ASP A 63 6.81 14.94 3.55
C ASP A 63 6.51 16.28 2.84
N PRO A 64 5.28 16.83 2.89
CA PRO A 64 5.00 18.15 2.30
C PRO A 64 5.63 19.31 3.08
N TRP A 65 6.59 19.04 3.97
CA TRP A 65 7.21 19.98 4.92
C TRP A 65 8.75 19.96 4.89
N ASN A 66 9.37 19.58 3.76
CA ASN A 66 10.80 19.81 3.52
C ASN A 66 11.07 20.53 2.20
#